data_AF-M5WVQ4-F1
#
_entry.id   AF-M5WVQ4-F1
#
_cell.length_a   1.000
_cell.length_b   1.000
_cell.length_c   1.000
_cell.angle_alpha   90.00
_cell.angle_beta   90.00
_cell.angle_gamma   90.00
#
_symmetry.space_group_name_H-M   'P 1'
#
loop_
_entity.id
_entity.type
_entity.pdbx_description
1 polymer ?
#
loop_
_entity_poly.entity_id
_entity_poly.type
_entity_poly.pdbx_seq_one_letter_code
_entity_poly.pdbx_strand_id
1 'polypeptide(L)'
;MSVFKDEDPRIHGIKTKIRVVPNFPKPGIMFQDITTLLLDPKAFKDTIDLFVERYKGKNISVVAGIEARGFIFGPPIALAIGAKFVPLRKPRKLPGDVIFEEYTLEYGRDRLEMHVGAVELERVGAEVVECACVIELPDLQGRVRLNGKPLYVLVEYH
;
A
#
# COMPACT_ATOMS: atom_id res chain seq x y z
N MET A 1 -8.36 25.67 -19.33
CA MET A 1 -8.67 26.14 -17.96
C MET A 1 -9.72 25.16 -17.44
N SER A 2 -9.52 24.28 -16.48
CA SER A 2 -8.58 24.18 -15.35
C SER A 2 -8.33 22.69 -15.05
N VAL A 3 -7.06 22.26 -14.93
CA VAL A 3 -6.70 20.93 -14.39
C VAL A 3 -5.48 21.07 -13.49
N PHE A 4 -5.53 22.05 -12.59
CA PHE A 4 -4.71 22.05 -11.38
C PHE A 4 -5.73 21.96 -10.24
N LYS A 5 -6.22 20.74 -9.99
CA LYS A 5 -7.09 20.48 -8.84
C LYS A 5 -6.18 20.49 -7.62
N ASP A 6 -6.51 21.33 -6.65
CA ASP A 6 -5.90 21.47 -5.33
C ASP A 6 -5.22 20.17 -4.86
N GLU A 7 -3.90 20.08 -5.01
CA GLU A 7 -3.14 19.09 -4.26
C GLU A 7 -3.25 19.47 -2.79
N ASP A 8 -3.70 18.53 -1.96
CA ASP A 8 -3.73 18.72 -0.52
C ASP A 8 -2.32 19.17 -0.06
N PRO A 9 -2.20 20.29 0.68
CA PRO A 9 -0.90 20.87 1.01
C PRO A 9 0.00 19.91 1.81
N ARG A 10 -0.58 18.88 2.45
CA ARG A 10 0.17 17.82 3.14
C ARG A 10 0.97 16.94 2.17
N ILE A 11 0.54 16.78 0.92
CA ILE A 11 1.21 15.93 -0.08
C ILE A 11 2.64 16.40 -0.32
N HIS A 12 2.85 17.71 -0.49
CA HIS A 12 4.19 18.27 -0.60
C HIS A 12 5.03 18.00 0.66
N GLY A 13 4.42 18.15 1.84
CA GLY A 13 5.06 17.83 3.12
C GLY A 13 5.47 16.36 3.25
N ILE A 14 4.67 15.43 2.75
CA ILE A 14 4.98 13.99 2.75
C ILE A 14 6.12 13.69 1.76
N LYS A 15 6.03 14.22 0.52
CA LYS A 15 7.03 14.01 -0.54
C LYS A 15 8.43 14.44 -0.12
N THR A 16 8.55 15.59 0.54
CA THR A 16 9.86 16.12 0.98
C THR A 16 10.52 15.30 2.11
N LYS A 17 9.76 14.44 2.80
CA LYS A 17 10.25 13.61 3.90
C LYS A 17 10.67 12.22 3.49
N ILE A 18 10.42 11.82 2.25
CA ILE A 18 10.91 10.55 1.69
C ILE A 18 12.31 10.79 1.11
N ARG A 19 13.30 10.07 1.62
CA ARG A 19 14.68 10.18 1.16
C ARG A 19 14.90 9.32 -0.07
N VAL A 20 15.58 9.87 -1.08
CA VAL A 20 16.06 9.09 -2.22
C VAL A 20 17.48 8.58 -1.92
N VAL A 21 17.69 7.27 -2.01
CA VAL A 21 19.00 6.62 -1.83
C VAL A 21 19.47 6.06 -3.18
N PRO A 22 20.51 6.65 -3.81
CA PRO A 22 20.99 6.18 -5.11
C PRO A 22 21.75 4.85 -4.98
N ASN A 23 21.67 4.03 -6.03
CA ASN A 23 22.40 2.76 -6.18
C ASN A 23 22.10 1.70 -5.10
N PHE A 24 20.90 1.70 -4.55
CA PHE A 24 20.43 0.70 -3.60
C PHE A 24 19.16 0.01 -4.12
N PRO A 25 19.00 -1.33 -3.99
CA PRO A 25 19.98 -2.29 -3.47
C PRO A 25 21.08 -2.66 -4.48
N LYS A 26 20.97 -2.21 -5.73
CA LYS A 26 21.96 -2.42 -6.80
C LYS A 26 22.20 -1.11 -7.58
N PRO A 27 23.36 -0.98 -8.28
CA PRO A 27 23.63 0.17 -9.13
C PRO A 27 22.50 0.45 -10.13
N GLY A 28 22.20 1.74 -10.35
CA GLY A 28 21.15 2.19 -11.26
C GLY A 28 19.75 2.30 -10.66
N ILE A 29 19.54 1.94 -9.39
CA ILE A 29 18.23 2.10 -8.71
C ILE A 29 18.23 3.36 -7.82
N MET A 30 17.18 4.17 -7.93
CA MET A 30 16.88 5.27 -7.01
C MET A 30 15.86 4.81 -5.98
N PHE A 31 16.34 4.39 -4.80
CA PHE A 31 15.49 3.79 -3.78
C PHE A 31 14.73 4.84 -2.98
N GLN A 32 13.41 4.68 -2.87
CA GLN A 32 12.56 5.57 -2.08
C GLN A 32 12.47 5.06 -0.63
N ASP A 33 13.29 5.66 0.24
CA ASP A 33 13.38 5.30 1.65
C ASP A 33 12.34 6.06 2.47
N ILE A 34 11.27 5.34 2.82
CA ILE A 34 10.18 5.86 3.65
C ILE A 34 10.56 6.00 5.13
N THR A 35 11.70 5.49 5.60
CA THR A 35 12.01 5.52 7.04
C THR A 35 12.18 6.94 7.57
N THR A 36 12.66 7.88 6.74
CA THR A 36 12.72 9.30 7.11
C THR A 36 11.35 9.96 7.22
N LEU A 37 10.36 9.50 6.44
CA LEU A 37 8.95 9.91 6.60
C LEU A 37 8.40 9.42 7.94
N LEU A 38 8.71 8.18 8.33
CA LEU A 38 8.25 7.61 9.60
C LEU A 38 8.84 8.28 10.84
N LEU A 39 10.07 8.82 10.72
CA LEU A 39 10.75 9.55 11.79
C LEU A 39 10.22 10.97 11.98
N ASP A 40 9.38 11.48 11.07
CA ASP A 40 8.69 12.76 11.19
C ASP A 40 7.23 12.53 11.64
N PRO A 41 6.89 12.74 12.93
CA PRO A 41 5.56 12.40 13.45
C PRO A 41 4.42 13.14 12.74
N LYS A 42 4.68 14.38 12.28
CA LYS A 42 3.67 15.16 11.55
C LYS A 42 3.44 14.55 10.18
N ALA A 43 4.49 14.31 9.41
CA ALA A 43 4.36 13.78 8.06
C ALA A 43 3.81 12.34 8.06
N PHE A 44 4.18 11.52 9.04
CA PHE A 44 3.60 10.19 9.20
C PHE A 44 2.12 10.26 9.55
N LYS A 45 1.72 11.12 10.49
CA LYS A 45 0.31 11.35 10.82
C LYS A 45 -0.48 11.83 9.60
N ASP A 46 0.03 12.84 8.89
CA ASP A 46 -0.59 13.38 7.68
C ASP A 46 -0.80 12.29 6.61
N THR A 47 0.18 11.37 6.46
CA THR A 47 0.08 10.22 5.56
C THR A 47 -1.08 9.30 5.92
N ILE A 48 -1.23 8.95 7.21
CA ILE A 48 -2.33 8.10 7.69
C ILE A 48 -3.67 8.83 7.53
N ASP A 49 -3.75 10.09 7.96
CA ASP A 49 -4.98 10.89 7.92
C ASP A 49 -5.54 10.98 6.49
N LEU A 50 -4.68 11.21 5.49
CA LEU A 50 -5.13 11.27 4.08
C LEU A 50 -5.78 9.97 3.61
N PHE A 51 -5.25 8.81 3.98
CA PHE A 51 -5.89 7.53 3.67
C PHE A 51 -7.19 7.34 4.47
N VAL A 52 -7.18 7.68 5.76
CA VAL A 52 -8.38 7.55 6.60
C VAL A 52 -9.50 8.43 6.07
N GLU A 53 -9.23 9.70 5.76
CA GLU A 53 -10.18 10.64 5.15
C GLU A 53 -10.73 10.11 3.83
N ARG A 54 -9.88 9.49 3.00
CA ARG A 54 -10.30 8.90 1.73
C ARG A 54 -11.26 7.71 1.89
N TYR A 55 -11.07 6.89 2.92
CA TYR A 55 -11.79 5.62 3.09
C TYR A 55 -12.92 5.67 4.13
N LYS A 56 -12.94 6.69 4.99
CA LYS A 56 -13.99 6.87 6.00
C LYS A 56 -15.35 6.98 5.32
N GLY A 57 -16.31 6.19 5.81
CA GLY A 57 -17.67 6.15 5.27
C GLY A 57 -17.84 5.36 3.96
N LYS A 58 -16.78 4.75 3.42
CA LYS A 58 -16.87 3.89 2.21
C LYS A 58 -17.23 2.44 2.50
N ASN A 59 -17.63 2.10 3.72
CA ASN A 59 -17.98 0.74 4.14
C ASN A 59 -16.89 -0.31 3.86
N ILE A 60 -15.62 0.07 3.99
CA ILE A 60 -14.49 -0.85 3.89
C ILE A 60 -14.54 -1.81 5.09
N SER A 61 -14.73 -3.10 4.82
CA SER A 61 -14.79 -4.13 5.87
C SER A 61 -13.43 -4.73 6.21
N VAL A 62 -12.49 -4.71 5.26
CA VAL A 62 -11.16 -5.30 5.36
C VAL A 62 -10.11 -4.38 4.74
N VAL A 63 -9.00 -4.18 5.45
CA VAL A 63 -7.76 -3.61 4.91
C VAL A 63 -6.72 -4.71 4.91
N ALA A 64 -6.27 -5.11 3.72
CA ALA A 64 -5.19 -6.07 3.55
C ALA A 64 -3.84 -5.35 3.38
N GLY A 65 -2.85 -5.70 4.21
CA GLY A 65 -1.49 -5.16 4.12
C GLY A 65 -0.52 -6.19 3.56
N ILE A 66 0.39 -5.80 2.67
CA ILE A 66 1.48 -6.66 2.19
C ILE A 66 2.72 -6.48 3.07
N GLU A 67 3.30 -7.57 3.54
CA GLU A 67 4.45 -7.49 4.42
C GLU A 67 5.72 -6.90 3.75
N ALA A 68 6.66 -6.36 4.51
CA ALA A 68 6.51 -5.90 5.90
C ALA A 68 6.07 -4.44 5.96
N ARG A 69 6.48 -3.62 4.98
CA ARG A 69 6.26 -2.16 5.00
C ARG A 69 4.79 -1.77 4.86
N GLY A 70 3.96 -2.60 4.23
CA GLY A 70 2.51 -2.37 4.23
C GLY A 70 1.89 -2.44 5.64
N PHE A 71 2.53 -3.13 6.59
CA PHE A 71 2.06 -3.19 7.99
C PHE A 71 2.33 -1.91 8.77
N ILE A 72 3.09 -0.97 8.22
CA ILE A 72 3.32 0.32 8.85
C ILE A 72 2.11 1.24 8.66
N PHE A 73 1.40 1.10 7.53
CA PHE A 73 0.29 1.97 7.14
C PHE A 73 -1.07 1.26 7.22
N GLY A 74 -1.15 -0.02 6.85
CA GLY A 74 -2.41 -0.76 6.80
C GLY A 74 -3.14 -0.85 8.14
N PRO A 75 -2.52 -1.33 9.23
CA PRO A 75 -3.15 -1.43 10.54
C PRO A 75 -3.70 -0.11 11.11
N PRO A 76 -2.95 1.02 11.12
CA PRO A 76 -3.52 2.27 11.62
C PRO A 76 -4.70 2.77 10.78
N ILE A 77 -4.68 2.57 9.45
CA ILE A 77 -5.82 2.88 8.58
C ILE A 77 -7.03 2.00 8.94
N ALA A 78 -6.82 0.69 9.04
CA ALA A 78 -7.87 -0.28 9.38
C ALA A 78 -8.54 0.06 10.71
N LEU A 79 -7.72 0.31 11.74
CA LEU A 79 -8.19 0.70 13.06
C LEU A 79 -9.01 1.99 13.02
N ALA A 80 -8.52 3.01 12.32
CA ALA A 80 -9.17 4.33 12.27
C ALA A 80 -10.51 4.32 11.51
N ILE A 81 -10.68 3.45 10.51
CA ILE A 81 -11.95 3.32 9.76
C ILE A 81 -12.87 2.22 10.31
N GLY A 82 -12.46 1.49 11.35
CA GLY A 82 -13.24 0.41 11.94
C GLY A 82 -13.29 -0.88 11.11
N ALA A 83 -12.26 -1.14 10.29
CA ALA A 83 -12.15 -2.33 9.44
C ALA A 83 -11.28 -3.42 10.08
N LYS A 84 -11.46 -4.67 9.64
CA LYS A 84 -10.53 -5.76 9.95
C LYS A 84 -9.19 -5.49 9.27
N PHE A 85 -8.08 -5.82 9.93
CA PHE A 85 -6.78 -5.86 9.27
C PHE A 85 -6.41 -7.30 8.92
N VAL A 86 -6.02 -7.54 7.67
CA VAL A 86 -5.59 -8.86 7.18
C VAL A 86 -4.12 -8.80 6.71
N PRO A 87 -3.21 -9.56 7.34
CA PRO A 87 -1.83 -9.63 6.90
C PRO A 87 -1.66 -10.55 5.69
N LEU A 88 -1.08 -10.03 4.60
CA LEU A 88 -0.57 -10.82 3.48
C LEU A 88 0.93 -11.00 3.66
N ARG A 89 1.40 -12.25 3.75
CA ARG A 89 2.79 -12.56 4.11
C ARG A 89 3.46 -13.49 3.12
N LYS A 90 4.80 -13.50 3.10
CA LYS A 90 5.58 -14.51 2.40
C LYS A 90 5.39 -15.89 3.03
N PRO A 91 5.84 -16.96 2.35
CA PRO A 91 5.61 -18.31 2.80
C PRO A 91 6.06 -18.62 4.21
N ARG A 92 5.24 -19.41 4.91
CA ARG A 92 5.56 -19.97 6.24
C ARG A 92 5.66 -18.92 7.35
N LYS A 93 5.08 -17.74 7.15
CA LYS A 93 5.00 -16.66 8.17
C LYS A 93 3.64 -16.59 8.88
N LEU A 94 2.64 -17.29 8.35
CA LEU A 94 1.30 -17.39 8.89
C LEU A 94 1.07 -18.80 9.46
N PRO A 95 0.58 -18.94 10.70
CA PRO A 95 0.23 -20.25 11.26
C PRO A 95 -1.14 -20.74 10.78
N GLY A 96 -1.31 -22.05 10.65
CA GLY A 96 -2.58 -22.65 10.24
C GLY A 96 -2.79 -22.64 8.72
N ASP A 97 -4.05 -22.81 8.30
CA ASP A 97 -4.40 -22.96 6.89
C ASP A 97 -4.36 -21.63 6.14
N VAL A 98 -3.75 -21.67 4.94
CA VAL A 98 -3.57 -20.49 4.08
C VAL A 98 -4.03 -20.76 2.66
N ILE A 99 -4.53 -19.72 2.02
CA ILE A 99 -4.57 -19.61 0.55
C ILE A 99 -3.37 -18.79 0.10
N PHE A 100 -2.92 -19.02 -1.14
CA PHE A 100 -1.74 -18.35 -1.66
C PHE A 100 -1.88 -18.00 -3.14
N GLU A 101 -1.15 -16.98 -3.56
CA GLU A 101 -1.00 -16.57 -4.95
C GLU A 101 0.49 -16.41 -5.30
N GLU A 102 0.91 -17.06 -6.39
CA GLU A 102 2.29 -17.00 -6.89
C GLU A 102 2.47 -15.82 -7.85
N TYR A 103 3.63 -15.20 -7.80
CA TYR A 103 4.02 -14.14 -8.73
C TYR A 103 5.47 -14.25 -9.17
N THR A 104 5.73 -13.83 -10.40
CA THR A 104 7.06 -13.86 -11.01
C THR A 104 7.81 -12.55 -10.72
N LEU A 105 9.08 -12.71 -10.34
CA LEU A 105 10.08 -11.66 -10.17
C LEU A 105 11.06 -11.68 -11.37
N GLU A 106 11.90 -10.65 -11.50
CA GLU A 106 12.93 -10.56 -12.55
C GLU A 106 13.83 -11.81 -12.61
N TYR A 107 14.15 -12.41 -11.46
CA TYR A 107 14.97 -13.62 -11.35
C TYR A 107 14.39 -14.65 -10.39
N GLY A 108 13.08 -14.94 -10.49
CA GLY A 108 12.49 -16.02 -9.70
C GLY A 108 10.97 -15.98 -9.59
N ARG A 109 10.45 -16.78 -8.67
CA ARG A 109 9.05 -16.75 -8.25
C ARG A 109 9.01 -16.58 -6.74
N ASP A 110 7.99 -15.89 -6.27
CA ASP A 110 7.67 -15.77 -4.86
C ASP A 110 6.14 -15.87 -4.73
N ARG A 111 5.62 -15.96 -3.51
CA ARG A 111 4.17 -16.04 -3.29
C ARG A 111 3.74 -15.26 -2.07
N LEU A 112 2.49 -14.81 -2.06
CA LEU A 112 1.85 -14.23 -0.88
C LEU A 112 0.80 -15.21 -0.35
N GLU A 113 0.75 -15.33 0.97
CA GLU A 113 -0.16 -16.17 1.75
C GLU A 113 -1.11 -15.29 2.57
N MET A 114 -2.34 -15.79 2.73
CA MET A 114 -3.40 -15.22 3.57
C MET A 114 -4.13 -16.37 4.28
N HIS A 115 -4.53 -16.19 5.54
CA HIS A 115 -5.32 -17.22 6.24
C HIS A 115 -6.63 -17.50 5.51
N VAL A 116 -7.02 -18.79 5.47
CA VAL A 116 -8.36 -19.19 5.03
C VAL A 116 -9.40 -18.50 5.92
N GLY A 117 -10.45 -17.93 5.32
CA GLY A 117 -11.51 -17.22 6.03
C GLY A 117 -11.13 -15.82 6.54
N ALA A 118 -9.92 -15.31 6.24
CA ALA A 118 -9.55 -13.93 6.57
C ALA A 118 -10.47 -12.90 5.88
N VAL A 119 -11.03 -13.29 4.73
CA VAL A 119 -12.09 -12.57 4.02
C VAL A 119 -13.20 -13.57 3.73
N GLU A 120 -14.44 -13.21 4.07
CA GLU A 120 -15.61 -14.06 3.77
C GLU A 120 -15.89 -14.02 2.27
N LEU A 121 -15.52 -15.10 1.56
CA LEU A 121 -15.78 -15.25 0.13
C LEU A 121 -17.16 -15.87 -0.17
N GLU A 122 -17.83 -16.43 0.85
CA GLU A 122 -18.89 -17.43 0.68
C GLU A 122 -20.31 -16.85 0.50
N ARG A 123 -20.53 -15.54 0.67
CA ARG A 123 -21.87 -14.94 0.54
C ARG A 123 -22.00 -13.89 -0.57
N VAL A 124 -20.95 -13.11 -0.82
CA VAL A 124 -20.83 -12.17 -1.94
C VAL A 124 -19.32 -12.05 -2.14
N GLY A 125 -18.78 -12.44 -3.30
CA GLY A 125 -17.32 -12.52 -3.51
C GLY A 125 -16.60 -11.24 -3.07
N ALA A 126 -15.44 -11.37 -2.42
CA ALA A 126 -14.69 -10.22 -1.93
C ALA A 126 -14.35 -9.27 -3.09
N GLU A 127 -14.77 -8.02 -2.96
CA GLU A 127 -14.48 -6.99 -3.93
C GLU A 127 -13.27 -6.17 -3.47
N VAL A 128 -12.25 -6.10 -4.33
CA VAL A 128 -11.16 -5.13 -4.16
C VAL A 128 -11.69 -3.75 -4.54
N VAL A 129 -12.05 -2.97 -3.51
CA VAL A 129 -12.54 -1.59 -3.67
C VAL A 129 -11.46 -0.69 -4.27
N GLU A 130 -10.24 -0.75 -3.75
CA GLU A 130 -9.11 0.08 -4.20
C GLU A 130 -7.78 -0.45 -3.66
N CYS A 131 -6.71 -0.36 -4.47
CA CYS A 131 -5.33 -0.47 -4.02
C CYS A 131 -4.83 0.91 -3.57
N ALA A 132 -4.03 0.97 -2.49
CA ALA A 132 -3.55 2.21 -1.93
C ALA A 132 -2.04 2.17 -1.69
N CYS A 133 -1.30 3.15 -2.19
CA CYS A 133 0.15 3.23 -2.07
C CYS A 133 0.58 4.63 -1.59
N VAL A 134 1.59 4.70 -0.71
CA VAL A 134 2.22 6.00 -0.36
C VAL A 134 2.98 6.54 -1.58
N ILE A 135 3.69 5.64 -2.28
CA ILE A 135 4.58 5.98 -3.38
C ILE A 135 4.20 5.15 -4.60
N GLU A 136 4.14 5.79 -5.76
CA GLU A 136 4.20 5.13 -7.06
C GLU A 136 5.46 5.53 -7.81
N LEU A 137 5.98 4.56 -8.57
CA LEU A 137 7.01 4.73 -9.58
C LEU A 137 6.38 4.43 -10.95
N PRO A 138 5.78 5.43 -11.64
CA PRO A 138 4.99 5.19 -12.85
C PRO A 138 5.76 4.47 -13.96
N ASP A 139 7.06 4.70 -14.05
CA ASP A 139 7.96 4.08 -15.02
C ASP A 139 8.04 2.55 -14.92
N LEU A 140 7.68 1.98 -13.77
CA LEU A 140 7.59 0.53 -13.56
C LEU A 140 6.25 -0.07 -14.00
N GLN A 141 5.32 0.74 -14.52
CA GLN A 141 4.05 0.34 -15.10
C GLN A 141 3.17 -0.52 -14.16
N GLY A 142 3.27 -0.28 -12.85
CA GLY A 142 2.54 -1.06 -11.84
C GLY A 142 1.02 -1.05 -12.04
N ARG A 143 0.45 0.09 -12.46
CA ARG A 143 -0.99 0.23 -12.77
C ARG A 143 -1.48 -0.75 -13.83
N VAL A 144 -0.68 -1.04 -14.85
CA VAL A 144 -1.04 -2.01 -15.91
C VAL A 144 -1.21 -3.41 -15.32
N ARG A 145 -0.35 -3.77 -14.38
CA ARG A 145 -0.37 -5.08 -13.71
C ARG A 145 -1.51 -5.26 -12.71
N LEU A 146 -2.19 -4.17 -12.34
CA LEU A 146 -3.37 -4.22 -11.47
C LEU A 146 -4.65 -4.61 -12.22
N ASN A 147 -4.59 -4.90 -13.53
CA ASN A 147 -5.71 -5.42 -14.33
C ASN A 147 -7.01 -4.60 -14.17
N GLY A 148 -6.89 -3.27 -14.16
CA GLY A 148 -8.01 -2.35 -14.05
C GLY A 148 -8.55 -2.13 -12.63
N LYS A 149 -7.91 -2.69 -11.59
CA LYS A 149 -8.26 -2.35 -10.20
C LYS A 149 -7.90 -0.89 -9.89
N PRO A 150 -8.77 -0.13 -9.20
CA PRO A 150 -8.49 1.25 -8.83
C PRO A 150 -7.21 1.35 -8.00
N LEU A 151 -6.40 2.40 -8.24
CA LEU A 151 -5.19 2.68 -7.47
C LEU A 151 -5.18 4.15 -7.03
N TYR A 152 -5.12 4.37 -5.72
CA TYR A 152 -4.85 5.66 -5.12
C TYR A 152 -3.42 5.76 -4.63
N VAL A 153 -2.78 6.89 -4.94
CA VAL A 153 -1.37 7.16 -4.63
C VAL A 153 -1.26 8.54 -4.00
N LEU A 154 -0.44 8.68 -2.95
CA LEU A 154 -0.15 9.98 -2.36
C LEU A 154 0.94 10.74 -3.12
N VAL A 155 2.04 10.05 -3.48
CA VAL A 155 3.21 10.68 -4.10
C VAL A 155 3.71 9.86 -5.28
N GLU A 156 3.98 10.54 -6.40
CA GLU A 156 4.62 9.96 -7.57
C GLU A 156 6.07 10.44 -7.71
N TYR A 157 6.96 9.52 -8.07
CA TYR A 157 8.35 9.79 -8.46
C TYR A 157 8.61 9.26 -9.87
N HIS A 158 9.22 10.11 -10.68
CA HIS A 158 9.75 9.80 -12.01
C HIS A 158 11.27 9.79 -11.94
#